data_AF-A0A832EY54-F1
#
_entry.id   AF-A0A832EY54-F1
#
_cell.length_a   1.000
_cell.length_b   1.000
_cell.length_c   1.000
_cell.angle_alpha   90.00
_cell.angle_beta   90.00
_cell.angle_gamma   90.00
#
_symmetry.space_group_name_H-M   'P 1'
#
loop_
_entity.id
_entity.type
_entity.pdbx_description
1 polymer ?
#
loop_
_entity_poly.entity_id
_entity_poly.type
_entity_poly.pdbx_seq_one_letter_code
_entity_poly.pdbx_strand_id
1 'polypeptide(L)'
;MKEEKIAQKWRLIKLSKTRPLLAHRLVSVLSEKLGEEVYRISYDYGKERGKYIAENLRLRGFGEVATFLSMISGVKIEKREDGLLFLSCPVNALEALKSDKICKGFIEGFFMAFGIEVEAFPDCGDQCKIFIRQIRP
;
A
#
# COMPACT_ATOMS: atom_id res chain seq x y z
N MET A 1 -26.27 9.85 11.08
CA MET A 1 -25.52 9.71 9.79
C MET A 1 -24.13 10.38 9.76
N LYS A 2 -23.89 11.57 10.37
CA LYS A 2 -22.53 12.18 10.41
C LYS A 2 -21.59 11.50 11.43
N GLU A 3 -22.13 11.03 12.56
CA GLU A 3 -21.33 10.47 13.66
C GLU A 3 -20.80 9.05 13.38
N GLU A 4 -21.55 8.21 12.66
CA GLU A 4 -21.07 6.88 12.25
C GLU A 4 -19.89 6.94 11.27
N LYS A 5 -19.89 7.89 10.32
CA LYS A 5 -18.76 8.10 9.40
C LYS A 5 -17.51 8.57 10.14
N ILE A 6 -17.69 9.36 11.19
CA ILE A 6 -16.60 9.83 12.05
C ILE A 6 -16.09 8.65 12.89
N ALA A 7 -16.97 7.86 13.51
CA ALA A 7 -16.60 6.67 14.29
C ALA A 7 -15.87 5.60 13.46
N GLN A 8 -16.26 5.38 12.20
CA GLN A 8 -15.54 4.51 11.26
C GLN A 8 -14.14 5.05 10.94
N LYS A 9 -14.01 6.35 10.67
CA LYS A 9 -12.69 7.01 10.50
C LYS A 9 -11.82 6.85 11.74
N TRP A 10 -12.38 7.03 12.94
CA TRP A 10 -11.64 6.87 14.20
C TRP A 10 -11.25 5.41 14.49
N ARG A 11 -12.06 4.43 14.11
CA ARG A 11 -11.67 3.00 14.17
C ARG A 11 -10.49 2.72 13.25
N LEU A 12 -10.55 3.18 11.99
CA LEU A 12 -9.47 3.02 11.01
C LEU A 12 -8.16 3.71 11.45
N ILE A 13 -8.25 4.89 12.09
CA ILE A 13 -7.10 5.60 12.67
C ILE A 13 -6.55 4.89 13.92
N LYS A 14 -7.39 4.28 14.76
CA LYS A 14 -6.89 3.45 15.89
C LYS A 14 -6.16 2.19 15.40
N LEU A 15 -6.55 1.63 14.25
CA LEU A 15 -5.92 0.47 13.62
C LEU A 15 -4.63 0.78 12.86
N SER A 16 -4.33 2.06 12.62
CA SER A 16 -3.01 2.49 12.15
C SER A 16 -1.98 2.60 13.29
N LYS A 17 -2.43 2.61 14.56
CA LYS A 17 -1.58 2.69 15.75
C LYS A 17 -1.13 1.33 16.32
N THR A 18 -1.59 0.19 15.79
CA THR A 18 -0.95 -1.10 16.07
C THR A 18 0.46 -1.08 15.46
N ARG A 19 1.47 -0.97 16.34
CA ARG A 19 2.90 -0.97 15.99
C ARG A 19 3.22 -2.17 15.08
N PRO A 20 4.05 -1.99 14.05
CA PRO A 20 4.04 -2.87 12.90
C PRO A 20 4.92 -4.10 13.17
N LEU A 21 4.32 -5.29 13.14
CA LEU A 21 5.05 -6.56 12.93
C LEU A 21 6.00 -6.47 11.71
N LEU A 22 5.66 -5.60 10.75
CA LEU A 22 6.46 -5.23 9.59
C LEU A 22 7.82 -4.63 9.92
N ALA A 23 7.90 -3.69 10.86
CA ALA A 23 9.15 -2.98 11.15
C ALA A 23 10.19 -3.94 11.76
N HIS A 24 9.74 -4.86 12.61
CA HIS A 24 10.60 -5.86 13.23
C HIS A 24 11.09 -6.91 12.23
N ARG A 25 10.25 -7.31 11.26
CA ARG A 25 10.64 -8.24 10.17
C ARG A 25 11.51 -7.58 9.10
N LEU A 26 11.32 -6.29 8.81
CA LEU A 26 12.17 -5.56 7.87
C LEU A 26 13.55 -5.25 8.46
N VAL A 27 13.66 -4.92 9.75
CA VAL A 27 14.97 -4.67 10.38
C VAL A 27 15.86 -5.91 10.33
N SER A 28 15.30 -7.12 10.50
CA SER A 28 16.08 -8.38 10.41
C SER A 28 16.48 -8.76 8.98
N VAL A 29 15.71 -8.36 7.96
CA VAL A 29 15.99 -8.72 6.55
C VAL A 29 16.83 -7.66 5.84
N LEU A 30 16.73 -6.39 6.24
CA LEU A 30 17.59 -5.32 5.70
C LEU A 30 19.05 -5.48 6.11
N SER A 31 19.35 -6.18 7.21
CA SER A 31 20.72 -6.56 7.58
C SER A 31 21.36 -7.59 6.64
N GLU A 32 20.57 -8.34 5.86
CA GLU A 32 21.07 -9.51 5.09
C GLU A 32 20.97 -9.38 3.56
N LYS A 33 20.65 -8.20 3.01
CA LYS A 33 20.74 -7.90 1.56
C LYS A 33 20.04 -8.92 0.62
N LEU A 34 18.80 -9.32 0.89
CA LEU A 34 18.01 -10.12 -0.07
C LEU A 34 16.80 -9.33 -0.59
N GLY A 35 16.99 -8.60 -1.69
CA GLY A 35 15.98 -7.71 -2.28
C GLY A 35 14.67 -8.41 -2.68
N GLU A 36 14.69 -9.72 -2.96
CA GLU A 36 13.48 -10.51 -3.21
C GLU A 36 12.69 -10.80 -1.93
N GLU A 37 13.40 -11.06 -0.82
CA GLU A 37 12.77 -11.32 0.48
C GLU A 37 12.11 -10.05 1.04
N VAL A 38 12.76 -8.89 0.87
CA VAL A 38 12.18 -7.58 1.19
C VAL A 38 10.88 -7.35 0.43
N TYR A 39 10.85 -7.68 -0.87
CA TYR A 39 9.63 -7.60 -1.67
C TYR A 39 8.53 -8.52 -1.11
N ARG A 40 8.83 -9.80 -0.84
CA ARG A 40 7.85 -10.77 -0.32
C ARG A 40 7.26 -10.35 1.02
N ILE A 41 8.09 -9.91 1.96
CA ILE A 41 7.63 -9.42 3.26
C ILE A 41 6.71 -8.20 3.10
N SER A 42 7.10 -7.28 2.22
CA SER A 42 6.28 -6.10 1.97
C SER A 42 4.97 -6.42 1.26
N TYR A 43 4.99 -7.40 0.34
CA TYR A 43 3.82 -7.94 -0.33
C TYR A 43 2.82 -8.57 0.64
N ASP A 44 3.29 -9.48 1.49
CA ASP A 44 2.43 -10.13 2.48
C ASP A 44 1.81 -9.10 3.44
N TYR A 45 2.59 -8.09 3.83
CA TYR A 45 2.08 -7.00 4.65
C TYR A 45 1.04 -6.13 3.95
N GLY A 46 1.28 -5.75 2.70
CA GLY A 46 0.31 -5.04 1.87
C GLY A 46 -0.99 -5.83 1.78
N LYS A 47 -0.89 -7.14 1.53
CA LYS A 47 -2.02 -8.06 1.43
C LYS A 47 -2.78 -8.20 2.73
N GLU A 48 -2.11 -8.32 3.87
CA GLU A 48 -2.76 -8.38 5.18
C GLU A 48 -3.54 -7.09 5.48
N ARG A 49 -2.93 -5.92 5.21
CA ARG A 49 -3.59 -4.62 5.36
C ARG A 49 -4.79 -4.47 4.43
N GLY A 50 -4.63 -4.84 3.17
CA GLY A 50 -5.70 -4.81 2.17
C GLY A 50 -6.85 -5.75 2.57
N LYS A 51 -6.56 -6.95 3.07
CA LYS A 51 -7.57 -7.95 3.45
C LYS A 51 -8.45 -7.43 4.58
N TYR A 52 -7.83 -6.84 5.59
CA TYR A 52 -8.56 -6.20 6.68
C TYR A 52 -9.55 -5.15 6.17
N ILE A 53 -9.17 -4.36 5.17
CA ILE A 53 -10.03 -3.35 4.57
C ILE A 53 -11.12 -3.99 3.71
N ALA A 54 -10.77 -4.97 2.86
CA ALA A 54 -11.69 -5.67 1.97
C ALA A 54 -12.83 -6.38 2.74
N GLU A 55 -12.54 -6.91 3.94
CA GLU A 55 -13.53 -7.51 4.83
C GLU A 55 -14.52 -6.50 5.42
N ASN A 56 -14.12 -5.23 5.54
CA ASN A 56 -14.89 -4.17 6.19
C ASN A 56 -15.51 -3.16 5.20
N LEU A 57 -14.99 -3.07 3.98
CA LEU A 57 -15.40 -2.12 2.95
C LEU A 57 -15.55 -2.84 1.60
N ARG A 58 -16.71 -2.65 0.97
CA ARG A 58 -16.97 -3.15 -0.39
C ARG A 58 -16.42 -2.18 -1.44
N LEU A 59 -15.10 -2.20 -1.64
CA LEU A 59 -14.44 -1.55 -2.78
C LEU A 59 -14.42 -2.53 -3.94
N ARG A 60 -14.93 -2.14 -5.12
CA ARG A 60 -15.20 -3.07 -6.23
C ARG A 60 -14.28 -2.91 -7.43
N GLY A 61 -13.41 -1.91 -7.45
CA GLY A 61 -12.59 -1.64 -8.63
C GLY A 61 -11.24 -1.01 -8.33
N PHE A 62 -10.34 -1.18 -9.29
CA PHE A 62 -8.97 -0.67 -9.27
C PHE A 62 -8.90 0.82 -8.85
N GLY A 63 -9.72 1.67 -9.47
CA GLY A 63 -9.78 3.08 -9.14
C GLY A 63 -10.29 3.38 -7.72
N GLU A 64 -11.25 2.62 -7.21
CA GLU A 64 -11.79 2.78 -5.85
C GLU A 64 -10.76 2.37 -4.80
N VAL A 65 -10.10 1.23 -5.01
CA VAL A 65 -9.03 0.73 -4.14
C VAL A 65 -7.86 1.71 -4.11
N ALA A 66 -7.43 2.21 -5.28
CA ALA A 66 -6.37 3.22 -5.36
C ALA A 66 -6.73 4.53 -4.66
N THR A 67 -7.96 5.00 -4.85
CA THR A 67 -8.46 6.22 -4.19
C THR A 67 -8.51 6.04 -2.68
N PHE A 68 -8.99 4.88 -2.21
CA PHE A 68 -9.00 4.57 -0.79
C PHE A 68 -7.57 4.53 -0.22
N LEU A 69 -6.64 3.87 -0.91
CA LEU A 69 -5.24 3.80 -0.49
C LEU A 69 -4.61 5.20 -0.41
N SER A 70 -4.88 6.06 -1.39
CA SER A 70 -4.49 7.47 -1.39
C SER A 70 -5.02 8.22 -0.16
N MET A 71 -6.30 8.03 0.19
CA MET A 71 -6.91 8.69 1.35
C MET A 71 -6.31 8.26 2.68
N ILE A 72 -6.00 6.97 2.86
CA ILE A 72 -5.48 6.47 4.14
C ILE A 72 -3.98 6.71 4.32
N SER A 73 -3.23 6.78 3.21
CA SER A 73 -1.79 7.05 3.22
C SER A 73 -1.47 8.55 3.17
N GLY A 74 -2.40 9.38 2.70
CA GLY A 74 -2.16 10.79 2.41
C GLY A 74 -1.38 11.03 1.12
N VAL A 75 -1.10 9.97 0.35
CA VAL A 75 -0.36 10.06 -0.91
C VAL A 75 -1.29 10.53 -2.02
N LYS A 76 -0.89 11.54 -2.79
CA LYS A 76 -1.62 12.00 -3.96
C LYS A 76 -1.51 10.99 -5.11
N ILE A 77 -2.60 10.82 -5.84
CA ILE A 77 -2.66 10.01 -7.06
C ILE A 77 -3.01 10.86 -8.27
N GLU A 78 -2.39 10.56 -9.40
CA GLU A 78 -2.70 11.16 -10.69
C GLU A 78 -3.13 10.08 -11.68
N LYS A 79 -4.16 10.36 -12.50
CA LYS A 79 -4.55 9.46 -13.59
C LYS A 79 -3.57 9.59 -14.76
N ARG A 80 -3.28 8.46 -15.40
CA ARG A 80 -2.52 8.33 -16.65
C ARG A 80 -3.31 7.45 -17.62
N GLU A 81 -2.95 7.47 -18.90
CA GLU A 81 -3.68 6.73 -19.95
C GLU A 81 -3.80 5.24 -19.61
N ASP A 82 -2.72 4.62 -19.12
CA ASP A 82 -2.64 3.18 -18.84
C ASP A 82 -2.59 2.81 -17.35
N GLY A 83 -2.95 3.74 -16.45
CA GLY A 83 -2.85 3.46 -15.02
C GLY A 83 -2.94 4.67 -14.10
N LEU A 84 -2.35 4.51 -12.92
CA LEU A 84 -2.37 5.52 -11.85
C LEU A 84 -0.94 5.77 -11.36
N LEU A 85 -0.62 7.03 -11.08
CA LEU A 85 0.67 7.44 -10.54
C LEU A 85 0.49 7.88 -9.08
N PHE A 86 1.12 7.17 -8.15
CA PHE A 86 1.27 7.61 -6.77
C PHE A 86 2.48 8.53 -6.67
N LEU A 87 2.33 9.70 -6.03
CA LEU A 87 3.39 10.70 -5.88
C LEU A 87 4.29 10.48 -4.64
N SER A 88 4.10 9.37 -3.92
CA SER A 88 4.97 8.87 -2.85
C SER A 88 4.65 7.39 -2.59
N CYS A 89 5.43 6.75 -1.72
CA CYS A 89 5.17 5.41 -1.25
C CYS A 89 4.04 5.41 -0.21
N PRO A 90 2.94 4.64 -0.41
CA PRO A 90 1.82 4.62 0.54
C PRO A 90 2.14 3.91 1.87
N VAL A 91 3.40 3.51 2.09
CA VAL A 91 3.91 2.94 3.33
C VAL A 91 4.76 3.96 4.07
N ASN A 92 4.12 4.99 4.64
CA ASN A 92 4.81 6.09 5.33
C ASN A 92 5.74 5.61 6.47
N ALA A 93 5.42 4.47 7.10
CA ALA A 93 6.27 3.89 8.16
C ALA A 93 7.66 3.42 7.65
N LEU A 94 7.83 3.27 6.33
CA LEU A 94 9.04 2.76 5.68
C LEU A 94 9.60 3.70 4.62
N GLU A 95 9.06 4.92 4.48
CA GLU A 95 9.52 5.92 3.49
C GLU A 95 11.02 6.23 3.64
N ALA A 96 11.54 6.18 4.87
CA ALA A 96 12.96 6.35 5.18
C ALA A 96 13.88 5.31 4.50
N LEU A 97 13.34 4.16 4.08
CA LEU A 97 14.12 3.10 3.45
C LEU A 97 14.31 3.31 1.94
N LYS A 98 13.56 4.25 1.32
CA LYS A 98 13.66 4.60 -0.11
C LYS A 98 13.83 3.38 -1.03
N SER A 99 13.06 2.32 -0.77
CA SER A 99 13.25 1.04 -1.44
C SER A 99 12.10 0.76 -2.39
N ASP A 100 12.43 0.67 -3.68
CA ASP A 100 11.53 0.25 -4.74
C ASP A 100 10.85 -1.09 -4.39
N LYS A 101 11.60 -2.05 -3.84
CA LYS A 101 11.08 -3.38 -3.49
C LYS A 101 9.99 -3.33 -2.43
N ILE A 102 10.11 -2.44 -1.45
CA ILE A 102 9.10 -2.23 -0.42
C ILE A 102 7.84 -1.64 -1.05
N CYS A 103 8.00 -0.54 -1.78
CA CYS A 103 6.85 0.16 -2.34
C CYS A 103 6.11 -0.69 -3.38
N LYS A 104 6.85 -1.42 -4.22
CA LYS A 104 6.32 -2.41 -5.16
C LYS A 104 5.56 -3.51 -4.44
N GLY A 105 6.23 -4.20 -3.50
CA GLY A 105 5.64 -5.33 -2.78
C GLY A 105 4.35 -4.92 -2.09
N PHE A 106 4.39 -3.85 -1.30
CA PHE A 106 3.21 -3.38 -0.59
C PHE A 106 2.03 -3.08 -1.50
N ILE A 107 2.24 -2.33 -2.60
CA ILE A 107 1.15 -1.97 -3.50
C ILE A 107 0.56 -3.23 -4.14
N GLU A 108 1.40 -4.08 -4.72
CA GLU A 108 0.93 -5.29 -5.41
C GLU A 108 0.17 -6.21 -4.44
N GLY A 109 0.67 -6.38 -3.22
CA GLY A 109 0.00 -7.15 -2.18
C GLY A 109 -1.33 -6.52 -1.74
N PHE A 110 -1.36 -5.20 -1.59
CA PHE A 110 -2.56 -4.48 -1.16
C PHE A 110 -3.72 -4.64 -2.14
N PHE A 111 -3.45 -4.47 -3.44
CA PHE A 111 -4.48 -4.66 -4.48
C PHE A 111 -4.89 -6.12 -4.62
N MET A 112 -3.95 -7.06 -4.48
CA MET A 112 -4.26 -8.49 -4.52
C MET A 112 -5.27 -8.90 -3.44
N ALA A 113 -5.29 -8.22 -2.29
CA ALA A 113 -6.28 -8.48 -1.24
C ALA A 113 -7.73 -8.20 -1.67
N PHE A 114 -7.93 -7.39 -2.70
CA PHE A 114 -9.22 -7.12 -3.34
C PHE A 114 -9.47 -8.00 -4.57
N GLY A 115 -8.59 -8.96 -4.85
CA GLY A 115 -8.62 -9.78 -6.06
C GLY A 115 -8.00 -9.11 -7.29
N ILE A 116 -7.51 -7.88 -7.16
CA ILE A 116 -7.04 -7.09 -8.29
C ILE A 116 -5.55 -7.31 -8.49
N GLU A 117 -5.19 -7.88 -9.64
CA GLU A 117 -3.78 -8.07 -10.01
C GLU A 117 -3.25 -6.78 -10.66
N VAL A 118 -2.23 -6.18 -10.04
CA VAL A 118 -1.59 -4.95 -10.52
C VAL A 118 -0.08 -5.16 -10.64
N GLU A 119 0.54 -4.38 -11.51
CA GLU A 119 2.00 -4.27 -11.58
C GLU A 119 2.41 -2.85 -11.20
N ALA A 120 3.36 -2.75 -10.27
CA ALA A 120 3.91 -1.52 -9.79
C ALA A 120 5.34 -1.30 -10.31
N PHE A 121 5.58 -0.08 -10.79
CA PHE A 121 6.84 0.45 -11.29
C PHE A 121 7.26 1.62 -10.40
N PRO A 122 7.88 1.35 -9.24
CA PRO A 122 8.42 2.39 -8.38
C PRO A 122 9.69 3.01 -8.96
N ASP A 123 9.85 4.31 -8.71
CA ASP A 123 11.06 5.08 -8.87
C ASP A 123 11.24 5.89 -7.58
N CYS A 124 11.99 5.33 -6.62
CA CYS A 124 12.12 5.88 -5.26
C CYS A 124 13.52 6.46 -4.96
N GLY A 125 14.05 7.26 -5.90
CA GLY A 125 15.25 8.09 -5.72
C GLY A 125 15.06 9.29 -4.76
N ASP A 126 15.07 10.51 -5.28
CA ASP A 126 14.91 11.72 -4.46
C ASP A 126 13.46 11.99 -4.06
N GLN A 127 12.53 11.76 -4.97
CA GLN A 127 11.08 11.82 -4.75
C GLN A 127 10.47 10.52 -5.27
N CYS A 128 9.89 9.72 -4.37
CA CYS A 128 9.33 8.44 -4.74
C CYS A 128 8.05 8.61 -5.56
N LYS A 129 8.01 7.99 -6.73
CA LYS A 129 6.84 7.95 -7.61
C LYS A 129 6.58 6.51 -7.99
N ILE A 130 5.32 6.11 -8.03
CA ILE A 130 4.98 4.71 -8.31
C ILE A 130 3.86 4.67 -9.34
N PHE A 131 4.21 4.29 -10.55
CA PHE A 131 3.22 4.02 -11.58
C PHE A 131 2.66 2.62 -11.38
N ILE A 132 1.35 2.48 -11.43
CA ILE A 132 0.66 1.20 -11.29
C ILE A 132 -0.31 0.98 -12.44
N ARG A 133 -0.33 -0.24 -12.97
CA ARG A 133 -1.28 -0.67 -13.99
C ARG A 133 -2.01 -1.92 -13.55
N GLN A 134 -3.29 -2.01 -13.90
CA GLN A 134 -4.07 -3.21 -13.67
C GLN A 134 -3.77 -4.24 -14.76
N ILE A 135 -3.40 -5.46 -14.36
CA ILE A 135 -3.20 -6.58 -15.26
C ILE A 135 -4.49 -7.38 -15.38
N ARG A 136 -5.19 -7.64 -14.26
CA ARG A 136 -6.46 -8.38 -14.20
C ARG A 136 -7.44 -7.82 -13.15
N PRO A 137 -8.76 -8.00 -13.37
CA PRO A 137 -9.80 -7.73 -12.36
C PRO A 137 -9.64 -8.57 -11.10
#